data_AF-A0A939HEZ6-F1
#
_entry.id   AF-A0A939HEZ6-F1
#
_cell.length_a   1.000
_cell.length_b   1.000
_cell.length_c   1.000
_cell.angle_alpha   90.00
_cell.angle_beta   90.00
_cell.angle_gamma   90.00
#
_symmetry.space_group_name_H-M   'P 1'
#
loop_
_entity.id
_entity.type
_entity.pdbx_description
1 polymer ?
#
loop_
_entity_poly.entity_id
_entity_poly.type
_entity_poly.pdbx_seq_one_letter_code
_entity_poly.pdbx_strand_id
1 'polypeptide(L)'
;MKRTKLLLISTFVLISVVTIINITMLLVEINIILTMLTALLLFYLAFLMVKKMMNPNGKLDKHKKMKFLMKVEKPYGKNVEIYCSDYYDQYESIYKPIEIFGVGNQTKVVISEKYHKNHDSSSIDMLIDREILKHNSGYQSKSFSFLVTPILIIVNIMIFFIKNISIYRSTWGTLITDFLIPFGFLISYISILLLWNKYHSYLDQYLDSKLIMYYDVEDVCKFIEETEKEEGGYEKEKYSSFNKMHMLKRINKIKK
;
A
#
# COMPACT_ATOMS: atom_id res chain seq x y z
N MET A 1 -11.60 -14.60 -2.53
CA MET A 1 -10.76 -13.37 -2.65
C MET A 1 -11.58 -12.07 -2.78
N LYS A 2 -12.58 -11.97 -3.68
CA LYS A 2 -13.51 -10.81 -3.73
C LYS A 2 -14.16 -10.49 -2.38
N ARG A 3 -14.58 -11.51 -1.61
CA ARG A 3 -15.17 -11.36 -0.27
C ARG A 3 -14.23 -10.71 0.75
N THR A 4 -12.95 -11.09 0.79
CA THR A 4 -11.97 -10.56 1.76
C THR A 4 -11.63 -9.10 1.48
N LYS A 5 -11.51 -8.73 0.20
CA LYS A 5 -11.32 -7.32 -0.22
C LYS A 5 -12.55 -6.48 0.13
N LEU A 6 -13.75 -7.02 -0.11
CA LEU A 6 -15.02 -6.35 0.23
C LEU A 6 -15.16 -6.12 1.73
N LEU A 7 -14.83 -7.12 2.56
CA LEU A 7 -14.85 -7.01 4.02
C LEU A 7 -13.91 -5.91 4.51
N LEU A 8 -12.64 -5.91 4.07
CA LEU A 8 -11.67 -4.88 4.45
C LEU A 8 -12.15 -3.47 4.08
N ILE A 9 -12.68 -3.29 2.86
CA ILE A 9 -13.21 -2.00 2.42
C ILE A 9 -14.43 -1.60 3.27
N SER A 10 -15.34 -2.54 3.57
CA SER A 10 -16.52 -2.24 4.39
C SER A 10 -16.16 -1.83 5.81
N THR A 11 -15.19 -2.50 6.44
CA THR A 11 -14.69 -2.15 7.77
C THR A 11 -14.01 -0.78 7.77
N PHE A 12 -13.19 -0.50 6.75
CA PHE A 12 -12.54 0.81 6.59
C PHE A 12 -13.56 1.94 6.42
N VAL A 13 -14.58 1.74 5.57
CA VAL A 13 -15.65 2.72 5.35
C VAL A 13 -16.40 2.98 6.64
N LEU A 14 -16.81 1.93 7.36
CA LEU A 14 -17.53 2.06 8.63
C LEU A 14 -16.72 2.88 9.64
N ILE A 15 -15.44 2.55 9.83
CA ILE A 15 -14.59 3.25 10.79
C ILE A 15 -14.36 4.71 10.37
N SER A 16 -14.18 4.97 9.08
CA SER A 16 -14.02 6.34 8.56
C SER A 16 -15.27 7.18 8.80
N VAL A 17 -16.47 6.61 8.60
CA VAL A 17 -17.74 7.29 8.89
C VAL A 17 -17.84 7.61 10.38
N VAL A 18 -17.53 6.66 11.27
CA VAL A 18 -17.52 6.89 12.72
C VAL A 18 -16.52 7.99 13.10
N THR A 19 -15.32 8.00 12.52
CA THR A 19 -14.33 9.06 12.76
C THR A 19 -14.86 10.42 12.33
N ILE A 20 -15.48 10.52 11.14
CA ILE A 20 -16.06 11.78 10.65
C ILE A 20 -17.15 12.28 11.60
N ILE A 21 -18.04 11.40 12.06
CA ILE A 21 -19.09 11.74 13.03
C ILE A 21 -18.48 12.25 14.34
N ASN A 22 -17.45 11.58 14.86
CA ASN A 22 -16.81 11.97 16.10
C ASN A 22 -16.07 13.32 16.00
N ILE A 23 -15.36 13.56 14.89
CA ILE A 23 -14.70 14.86 14.65
C ILE A 23 -15.74 15.97 14.52
N THR A 24 -16.82 15.72 13.77
CA THR A 24 -17.87 16.73 13.59
C THR A 24 -18.57 17.06 14.89
N MET A 25 -18.91 16.07 15.72
CA MET A 25 -19.48 16.29 17.05
C MET A 25 -18.59 17.16 17.94
N LEU A 26 -17.26 16.97 17.88
CA LEU A 26 -16.30 17.78 18.64
C LEU A 26 -16.24 19.24 18.13
N LEU A 27 -16.48 19.46 16.84
CA LEU A 27 -16.44 20.79 16.22
C LEU A 27 -17.78 21.54 16.31
N VAL A 28 -18.93 20.84 16.43
CA VAL A 28 -20.25 21.49 16.59
C VAL A 28 -20.27 22.42 17.80
N GLU A 29 -19.60 22.01 18.88
CA GLU A 29 -19.48 22.81 20.10
C GLU A 29 -18.70 24.13 19.89
N ILE A 30 -17.94 24.22 18.78
CA ILE A 30 -17.10 25.37 18.44
C ILE A 30 -17.76 26.26 17.38
N ASN A 31 -18.10 25.70 16.21
CA ASN A 31 -18.69 26.45 15.10
C ASN A 31 -19.35 25.52 14.07
N ILE A 32 -20.65 25.71 13.84
CA ILE A 32 -21.47 24.90 12.92
C ILE A 32 -20.96 24.97 11.47
N ILE A 33 -20.57 26.15 10.97
CA ILE A 33 -20.09 26.32 9.59
C ILE A 33 -18.75 25.59 9.39
N LEU A 34 -17.81 25.77 10.34
CA LEU A 34 -16.51 25.09 10.31
C LEU A 34 -16.70 23.56 10.38
N THR A 35 -17.68 23.10 11.16
CA THR A 35 -18.04 21.69 11.27
C THR A 35 -18.53 21.11 9.95
N MET A 36 -19.42 21.81 9.25
CA MET A 36 -19.92 21.33 7.96
C MET A 36 -18.80 21.26 6.90
N LEU A 37 -17.91 22.26 6.87
CA LEU A 37 -16.78 22.27 5.94
C LEU A 37 -15.78 21.15 6.23
N THR A 38 -15.46 20.90 7.50
CA THR A 38 -14.56 19.80 7.89
C THR A 38 -15.19 18.43 7.64
N ALA A 39 -16.49 18.26 7.89
CA ALA A 39 -17.22 17.04 7.56
C ALA A 39 -17.12 16.71 6.06
N LEU A 40 -17.40 17.69 5.21
CA LEU A 40 -17.34 17.56 3.76
C LEU A 40 -15.92 17.22 3.27
N LEU A 41 -14.90 17.89 3.82
CA LEU A 41 -13.50 17.62 3.49
C LEU A 41 -13.11 16.19 3.87
N LEU A 42 -13.41 15.75 5.09
CA LEU A 42 -13.06 14.41 5.55
C LEU A 42 -13.80 13.33 4.77
N PHE A 43 -15.09 13.55 4.45
CA PHE A 43 -15.85 12.64 3.61
C PHE A 43 -15.26 12.54 2.20
N TYR A 44 -14.89 13.67 1.60
CA TYR A 44 -14.24 13.70 0.29
C TYR A 44 -12.88 12.97 0.31
N LEU A 45 -12.06 13.18 1.34
CA LEU A 45 -10.78 12.49 1.50
C LEU A 45 -10.97 10.98 1.69
N ALA A 46 -11.91 10.56 2.53
CA ALA A 46 -12.25 9.15 2.72
C ALA A 46 -12.73 8.52 1.40
N PHE A 47 -13.59 9.21 0.64
CA PHE A 47 -14.03 8.78 -0.68
C PHE A 47 -12.87 8.61 -1.66
N LEU A 48 -11.94 9.57 -1.73
CA LEU A 48 -10.75 9.46 -2.57
C LEU A 48 -9.87 8.27 -2.17
N MET A 49 -9.71 8.02 -0.87
CA MET A 49 -8.97 6.86 -0.36
C MET A 49 -9.64 5.55 -0.75
N VAL A 50 -10.96 5.40 -0.54
CA VAL A 50 -11.72 4.22 -0.97
C VAL A 50 -11.58 3.99 -2.46
N LYS A 51 -11.73 5.05 -3.27
CA LYS A 51 -11.58 4.97 -4.72
C LYS A 51 -10.18 4.47 -5.11
N LYS A 52 -9.13 4.98 -4.46
CA LYS A 52 -7.75 4.54 -4.68
C LYS A 52 -7.51 3.10 -4.21
N MET A 53 -8.15 2.65 -3.13
CA MET A 53 -8.07 1.25 -2.69
C MET A 53 -8.81 0.28 -3.63
N MET A 54 -9.91 0.74 -4.24
CA MET A 54 -10.70 -0.05 -5.18
C MET A 54 -9.98 -0.22 -6.51
N ASN A 55 -9.44 0.89 -7.04
CA ASN A 55 -8.67 0.92 -8.27
C ASN A 55 -7.32 1.62 -8.03
N PRO A 56 -6.32 0.88 -7.54
CA PRO A 56 -5.02 1.46 -7.23
C PRO A 56 -4.20 1.77 -8.49
N ASN A 57 -4.54 1.12 -9.59
CA ASN A 57 -3.91 1.35 -10.88
C ASN A 57 -4.61 2.51 -11.58
N GLY A 58 -3.84 3.26 -12.36
CA GLY A 58 -4.32 4.43 -13.06
C GLY A 58 -5.40 4.09 -14.10
N LYS A 59 -5.73 5.09 -14.91
CA LYS A 59 -6.46 4.82 -16.14
C LYS A 59 -5.46 4.44 -17.23
N LEU A 60 -5.82 3.44 -18.04
CA LEU A 60 -5.00 2.96 -19.15
C LEU A 60 -4.73 4.07 -20.19
N ASP A 61 -5.66 5.01 -20.33
CA ASP A 61 -5.59 6.17 -21.23
C ASP A 61 -4.38 7.10 -21.00
N LYS A 62 -3.72 7.00 -19.84
CA LYS A 62 -2.49 7.73 -19.54
C LYS A 62 -1.33 7.31 -20.44
N HIS A 63 -1.30 6.06 -20.85
CA HIS A 63 -0.29 5.53 -21.77
C HIS A 63 -0.71 5.80 -23.22
N LYS A 64 -0.60 7.07 -23.66
CA LYS A 64 -1.07 7.50 -24.99
C LYS A 64 -0.39 6.75 -26.16
N LYS A 65 0.81 6.23 -25.95
CA LYS A 65 1.56 5.42 -26.92
C LYS A 65 1.93 4.10 -26.25
N MET A 66 1.12 3.07 -26.51
CA MET A 66 1.39 1.70 -26.07
C MET A 66 1.75 0.85 -27.28
N LYS A 67 2.90 0.19 -27.23
CA LYS A 67 3.28 -0.82 -28.21
C LYS A 67 2.85 -2.20 -27.69
N PHE A 68 1.96 -2.89 -28.40
CA PHE A 68 1.63 -4.27 -28.08
C PHE A 68 2.87 -5.15 -28.32
N LEU A 69 3.21 -5.96 -27.33
CA LEU A 69 4.32 -6.90 -27.41
C LEU A 69 3.79 -8.29 -27.73
N MET A 70 2.95 -8.84 -26.86
CA MET A 70 2.46 -10.20 -27.01
C MET A 70 1.23 -10.45 -26.13
N LYS A 71 0.55 -11.56 -26.42
CA LYS A 71 -0.50 -12.11 -25.57
C LYS A 71 -0.06 -13.48 -25.06
N VAL A 72 -0.11 -13.67 -23.75
CA VAL A 72 0.37 -14.89 -23.08
C VAL A 72 -0.61 -15.36 -22.03
N GLU A 73 -0.63 -16.67 -21.81
CA GLU A 73 -1.21 -17.24 -20.60
C GLU A 73 -0.14 -17.26 -19.51
N LYS A 74 -0.50 -16.75 -18.33
CA LYS A 74 0.39 -16.71 -17.17
C LYS A 74 -0.21 -17.56 -16.04
N PRO A 75 0.61 -18.07 -15.11
CA PRO A 75 0.12 -18.92 -14.01
C PRO A 75 -1.00 -18.25 -13.18
N TYR A 76 -1.04 -16.92 -13.15
CA TYR A 76 -1.97 -16.12 -12.37
C TYR A 76 -2.89 -15.20 -13.19
N GLY A 77 -2.96 -15.39 -14.52
CA GLY A 77 -3.79 -14.57 -15.41
C GLY A 77 -4.12 -15.27 -16.72
N LYS A 78 -5.40 -15.22 -17.11
CA LYS A 78 -5.85 -15.68 -18.43
C LYS A 78 -5.85 -14.50 -19.40
N ASN A 79 -5.41 -14.74 -20.64
CA ASN A 79 -5.37 -13.72 -21.70
C ASN A 79 -4.63 -12.44 -21.26
N VAL A 80 -3.37 -12.58 -20.84
CA VAL A 80 -2.56 -11.42 -20.44
C VAL A 80 -2.03 -10.74 -21.69
N GLU A 81 -2.44 -9.50 -21.93
CA GLU A 81 -1.91 -8.66 -23.00
C GLU A 81 -0.78 -7.79 -22.45
N ILE A 82 0.42 -7.95 -23.01
CA ILE A 82 1.60 -7.22 -22.59
C ILE A 82 1.86 -6.08 -23.58
N TYR A 83 2.05 -4.89 -23.03
CA TYR A 83 2.34 -3.65 -23.73
C TYR A 83 3.63 -3.03 -23.19
N CYS A 84 4.24 -2.18 -24.00
CA CYS A 84 5.37 -1.34 -23.63
C CYS A 84 5.00 0.14 -23.76
N SER A 85 5.45 0.98 -22.82
CA SER A 85 5.21 2.43 -22.83
C SER A 85 6.34 3.20 -22.15
N ASP A 86 6.69 4.36 -22.70
CA ASP A 86 7.68 5.31 -22.20
C ASP A 86 7.13 6.26 -21.11
N TYR A 87 5.83 6.17 -20.78
CA TYR A 87 5.16 7.15 -19.92
C TYR A 87 5.82 7.35 -18.54
N TYR A 88 6.31 6.28 -17.92
CA TYR A 88 7.00 6.37 -16.62
C TYR A 88 8.51 6.63 -16.75
N ASP A 89 9.09 6.41 -17.93
CA ASP A 89 10.54 6.56 -18.14
C ASP A 89 10.98 8.03 -18.12
N GLN A 90 10.08 8.97 -18.42
CA GLN A 90 10.33 10.41 -18.30
C GLN A 90 10.38 10.91 -16.84
N TYR A 91 9.92 10.12 -15.87
CA TYR A 91 9.90 10.49 -14.46
C TYR A 91 11.01 9.77 -13.72
N GLU A 92 12.21 10.32 -13.78
CA GLU A 92 13.40 9.71 -13.17
C GLU A 92 13.27 9.49 -11.64
N SER A 93 12.43 10.26 -10.96
CA SER A 93 12.12 10.10 -9.53
C SER A 93 11.13 8.98 -9.20
N ILE A 94 10.45 8.42 -10.20
CA ILE A 94 9.42 7.39 -10.03
C ILE A 94 9.90 6.09 -10.65
N TYR A 95 10.39 5.17 -9.81
CA TYR A 95 10.62 3.81 -10.25
C TYR A 95 9.31 3.03 -10.30
N LYS A 96 8.74 2.88 -11.51
CA LYS A 96 7.55 2.07 -11.77
C LYS A 96 7.75 1.25 -13.06
N PRO A 97 8.43 0.09 -12.96
CA PRO A 97 8.81 -0.71 -14.13
C PRO A 97 7.60 -1.36 -14.82
N ILE A 98 6.48 -1.49 -14.11
CA ILE A 98 5.28 -2.20 -14.59
C ILE A 98 4.00 -1.64 -13.95
N GLU A 99 2.91 -1.66 -14.72
CA GLU A 99 1.56 -1.39 -14.26
C GLU A 99 0.57 -2.40 -14.82
N ILE A 100 -0.41 -2.80 -14.00
CA ILE A 100 -1.42 -3.78 -14.37
C ILE A 100 -2.77 -3.10 -14.52
N PHE A 101 -3.55 -3.43 -15.54
CA PHE A 101 -4.89 -2.91 -15.76
C PHE A 101 -5.86 -4.06 -16.00
N GLY A 102 -6.97 -4.08 -15.27
CA GLY A 102 -7.94 -5.17 -15.35
C GLY A 102 -7.43 -6.46 -14.70
N VAL A 103 -8.36 -7.30 -14.24
CA VAL A 103 -8.08 -8.59 -13.61
C VAL A 103 -9.19 -9.56 -13.94
N GLY A 104 -8.81 -10.76 -14.38
CA GLY A 104 -9.74 -11.85 -14.67
C GLY A 104 -9.58 -12.32 -16.11
N ASN A 105 -10.57 -12.05 -16.95
CA ASN A 105 -10.60 -12.59 -18.31
C ASN A 105 -9.74 -11.82 -19.32
N GLN A 106 -9.34 -10.58 -18.99
CA GLN A 106 -8.47 -9.72 -19.80
C GLN A 106 -7.61 -8.86 -18.87
N THR A 107 -6.40 -9.32 -18.60
CA THR A 107 -5.40 -8.56 -17.83
C THR A 107 -4.49 -7.87 -18.83
N LYS A 108 -4.30 -6.56 -18.69
CA LYS A 108 -3.35 -5.79 -19.49
C LYS A 108 -2.17 -5.41 -18.61
N VAL A 109 -0.97 -5.62 -19.10
CA VAL A 109 0.26 -5.32 -18.39
C VAL A 109 1.03 -4.33 -19.24
N VAL A 110 1.41 -3.19 -18.65
CA VAL A 110 2.22 -2.17 -19.31
C VAL A 110 3.58 -2.14 -18.64
N ILE A 111 4.62 -2.42 -19.40
CA ILE A 111 6.02 -2.42 -18.96
C ILE A 111 6.68 -1.12 -19.45
N SER A 112 7.57 -0.56 -18.63
CA SER A 112 8.37 0.59 -19.01
C SER A 112 9.37 0.23 -20.13
N GLU A 113 9.59 1.11 -21.11
CA GLU A 113 10.55 0.82 -22.19
C GLU A 113 11.96 0.68 -21.65
N LYS A 114 12.34 1.53 -20.69
CA LYS A 114 13.64 1.47 -20.03
C LYS A 114 13.85 0.12 -19.33
N TYR A 115 12.86 -0.37 -18.60
CA TYR A 115 12.94 -1.66 -17.92
C TYR A 115 13.04 -2.80 -18.94
N HIS A 116 12.19 -2.79 -19.97
CA HIS A 116 12.18 -3.81 -21.03
C HIS A 116 13.49 -3.87 -21.83
N LYS A 117 14.20 -2.75 -22.02
CA LYS A 117 15.48 -2.71 -22.77
C LYS A 117 16.67 -3.21 -21.94
N ASN A 118 16.61 -3.07 -20.62
CA ASN A 118 17.76 -3.28 -19.74
C ASN A 118 17.76 -4.64 -19.03
N HIS A 119 16.64 -5.37 -19.07
CA HIS A 119 16.48 -6.65 -18.38
C HIS A 119 16.20 -7.78 -19.37
N ASP A 120 16.59 -8.98 -18.99
CA ASP A 120 16.34 -10.19 -19.76
C ASP A 120 14.87 -10.63 -19.69
N SER A 121 14.47 -11.53 -20.60
CA SER A 121 13.10 -12.02 -20.65
C SER A 121 12.67 -12.73 -19.37
N SER A 122 13.59 -13.40 -18.67
CA SER A 122 13.31 -14.12 -17.42
C SER A 122 12.94 -13.16 -16.29
N SER A 123 13.72 -12.09 -16.08
CA SER A 123 13.42 -11.09 -15.05
C SER A 123 12.15 -10.32 -15.34
N ILE A 124 11.90 -10.01 -16.62
CA ILE A 124 10.63 -9.39 -17.06
C ILE A 124 9.45 -10.31 -16.74
N ASP A 125 9.56 -11.61 -17.05
CA ASP A 125 8.50 -12.58 -16.78
C ASP A 125 8.22 -12.73 -15.28
N MET A 126 9.27 -12.81 -14.45
CA MET A 126 9.14 -12.84 -12.99
C MET A 126 8.50 -11.56 -12.44
N LEU A 127 8.86 -10.40 -12.97
CA LEU A 127 8.25 -9.12 -12.58
C LEU A 127 6.75 -9.11 -12.88
N ILE A 128 6.36 -9.55 -14.08
CA ILE A 128 4.95 -9.63 -14.50
C ILE A 128 4.18 -10.54 -13.54
N ASP A 129 4.68 -11.74 -13.28
CA ASP A 129 4.00 -12.71 -12.43
C ASP A 129 3.91 -12.23 -10.98
N ARG A 130 4.98 -11.60 -10.46
CA ARG A 130 4.99 -10.98 -9.12
C ARG A 130 3.92 -9.90 -8.99
N GLU A 131 3.79 -9.03 -9.99
CA GLU A 131 2.82 -7.94 -9.93
C GLU A 131 1.39 -8.41 -10.15
N ILE A 132 1.16 -9.42 -11.00
CA ILE A 132 -0.15 -10.06 -11.15
C ILE A 132 -0.55 -10.70 -9.81
N LEU A 133 0.36 -11.41 -9.14
CA LEU A 133 0.16 -11.97 -7.81
C LEU A 133 -0.15 -10.90 -6.76
N LYS A 134 0.61 -9.80 -6.76
CA LYS A 134 0.43 -8.67 -5.85
C LYS A 134 -0.94 -8.02 -6.04
N HIS A 135 -1.36 -7.84 -7.28
CA HIS A 135 -2.67 -7.30 -7.61
C HIS A 135 -3.79 -8.27 -7.19
N ASN A 136 -3.69 -9.54 -7.59
CA ASN A 136 -4.65 -10.59 -7.23
C ASN A 136 -4.82 -10.70 -5.71
N SER A 137 -3.70 -10.80 -4.97
CA SER A 137 -3.72 -10.93 -3.51
C SER A 137 -4.30 -9.72 -2.77
N GLY A 138 -4.58 -8.61 -3.47
CA GLY A 138 -5.06 -7.37 -2.88
C GLY A 138 -4.02 -6.71 -1.98
N TYR A 139 -2.74 -6.88 -2.31
CA TYR A 139 -1.60 -6.41 -1.50
C TYR A 139 -1.77 -4.96 -1.05
N GLN A 140 -2.04 -4.05 -1.99
CA GLN A 140 -2.17 -2.62 -1.69
C GLN A 140 -3.36 -2.32 -0.77
N SER A 141 -4.52 -2.94 -1.02
CA SER A 141 -5.70 -2.76 -0.15
C SER A 141 -5.44 -3.30 1.25
N LYS A 142 -4.75 -4.44 1.38
CA LYS A 142 -4.38 -5.05 2.66
C LYS A 142 -3.38 -4.19 3.44
N SER A 143 -2.27 -3.82 2.80
CA SER A 143 -1.26 -2.94 3.41
C SER A 143 -1.89 -1.63 3.88
N PHE A 144 -2.67 -0.97 3.02
CA PHE A 144 -3.32 0.28 3.37
C PHE A 144 -4.31 0.10 4.53
N SER A 145 -5.16 -0.93 4.50
CA SER A 145 -6.10 -1.21 5.59
C SER A 145 -5.38 -1.49 6.91
N PHE A 146 -4.27 -2.22 6.87
CA PHE A 146 -3.46 -2.55 8.04
C PHE A 146 -2.84 -1.31 8.69
N LEU A 147 -2.49 -0.29 7.90
CA LEU A 147 -1.99 0.98 8.41
C LEU A 147 -3.11 1.89 8.92
N VAL A 148 -4.10 2.15 8.07
CA VAL A 148 -5.05 3.24 8.32
C VAL A 148 -6.13 2.85 9.32
N THR A 149 -6.54 1.57 9.36
CA THR A 149 -7.61 1.13 10.27
C THR A 149 -7.22 1.32 11.74
N PRO A 150 -6.04 0.86 12.21
CA PRO A 150 -5.60 1.10 13.58
C PRO A 150 -5.42 2.60 13.90
N ILE A 151 -4.93 3.39 12.95
CA ILE A 151 -4.80 4.84 13.12
C ILE A 151 -6.16 5.48 13.36
N LEU A 152 -7.17 5.15 12.55
CA LEU A 152 -8.51 5.67 12.74
C LEU A 152 -9.11 5.25 14.08
N ILE A 153 -8.86 4.02 14.55
CA ILE A 153 -9.29 3.57 15.88
C ILE A 153 -8.64 4.43 16.97
N ILE A 154 -7.32 4.65 16.90
CA ILE A 154 -6.62 5.53 17.84
C ILE A 154 -7.19 6.94 17.83
N VAL A 155 -7.45 7.51 16.65
CA VAL A 155 -8.05 8.84 16.51
C VAL A 155 -9.41 8.90 17.19
N ASN A 156 -10.26 7.88 17.02
CA ASN A 156 -11.55 7.82 17.71
C ASN A 156 -11.40 7.76 19.23
N ILE A 157 -10.48 6.93 19.74
CA ILE A 157 -10.20 6.85 21.18
C ILE A 157 -9.68 8.20 21.70
N MET A 158 -8.82 8.88 20.94
CA MET A 158 -8.29 10.20 21.28
C MET A 158 -9.40 11.26 21.32
N ILE A 159 -10.31 11.27 20.33
CA ILE A 159 -11.47 12.19 20.32
C ILE A 159 -12.36 11.94 21.54
N PHE A 160 -12.65 10.66 21.83
CA PHE A 160 -13.44 10.30 23.01
C PHE A 160 -12.76 10.74 24.32
N PHE A 161 -11.44 10.59 24.41
CA PHE A 161 -10.65 11.07 25.54
C PHE A 161 -10.72 12.59 25.69
N ILE A 162 -10.53 13.34 24.61
CA ILE A 162 -10.58 14.82 24.61
C ILE A 162 -11.96 15.30 25.07
N LYS A 163 -13.05 14.70 24.56
CA LYS A 163 -14.42 15.08 24.93
C LYS A 163 -14.70 14.92 26.44
N ASN A 164 -14.04 13.97 27.08
CA ASN A 164 -14.25 13.65 28.50
C ASN A 164 -13.06 14.07 29.38
N ILE A 165 -12.18 14.96 28.89
CA ILE A 165 -10.92 15.27 29.56
C ILE A 165 -11.10 15.86 30.96
N SER A 166 -12.18 16.62 31.20
CA SER A 166 -12.50 17.17 32.52
C SER A 166 -12.78 16.06 33.55
N ILE A 167 -13.54 15.04 33.16
CA ILE A 167 -13.88 13.87 33.99
C ILE A 167 -12.63 13.03 34.24
N TYR A 168 -11.80 12.81 33.22
CA TYR A 168 -10.56 12.08 33.39
C TYR A 168 -9.57 12.82 34.29
N ARG A 169 -9.48 14.15 34.17
CA ARG A 169 -8.61 14.98 35.04
C ARG A 169 -9.03 14.89 36.49
N SER A 170 -10.33 14.92 36.78
CA SER A 170 -10.83 14.80 38.15
C SER A 170 -10.63 13.40 38.74
N THR A 171 -10.63 12.36 37.90
CA THR A 171 -10.56 10.97 38.36
C THR A 171 -9.13 10.44 38.45
N TRP A 172 -8.29 10.77 37.48
CA TRP A 172 -6.93 10.23 37.31
C TRP A 172 -5.83 11.26 37.55
N GLY A 173 -6.18 12.53 37.71
CA GLY A 173 -5.23 13.62 37.92
C GLY A 173 -4.54 14.08 36.63
N THR A 174 -3.98 15.29 36.68
CA THR A 174 -3.40 16.00 35.53
C THR A 174 -2.18 15.30 34.94
N LEU A 175 -1.34 14.67 35.76
CA LEU A 175 -0.15 13.96 35.28
C LEU A 175 -0.51 12.80 34.34
N ILE A 176 -1.56 12.04 34.66
CA ILE A 176 -2.00 10.93 33.82
C ILE A 176 -2.63 11.46 32.53
N THR A 177 -3.54 12.43 32.65
CA THR A 177 -4.34 12.91 31.51
C THR A 177 -3.55 13.75 30.52
N ASP A 178 -2.66 14.60 31.02
CA ASP A 178 -2.02 15.63 30.19
C ASP A 178 -0.64 15.17 29.70
N PHE A 179 -0.07 14.12 30.30
CA PHE A 179 1.25 13.60 29.91
C PHE A 179 1.22 12.13 29.51
N LEU A 180 0.83 11.22 30.42
CA LEU A 180 0.95 9.77 30.15
C LEU A 180 0.03 9.30 29.02
N ILE A 181 -1.21 9.78 28.96
CA ILE A 181 -2.16 9.38 27.90
C ILE A 181 -1.72 9.89 26.51
N PRO A 182 -1.38 11.19 26.32
CA PRO A 182 -0.80 11.67 25.06
C PRO A 182 0.47 10.91 24.65
N PHE A 183 1.35 10.61 25.60
CA PHE A 183 2.56 9.82 25.35
C PHE A 183 2.22 8.37 24.91
N GLY A 184 1.20 7.76 25.53
CA GLY A 184 0.68 6.46 25.13
C GLY A 184 0.13 6.45 23.69
N PHE A 185 -0.56 7.51 23.27
CA PHE A 185 -1.00 7.65 21.87
C PHE A 185 0.17 7.74 20.90
N LEU A 186 1.22 8.50 21.26
CA LEU A 186 2.44 8.59 20.45
C LEU A 186 3.13 7.22 20.30
N ILE A 187 3.31 6.49 21.42
CA ILE A 187 3.88 5.14 21.40
C ILE A 187 3.03 4.20 20.53
N SER A 188 1.70 4.27 20.66
CA SER A 188 0.79 3.44 19.88
C SER A 188 0.91 3.72 18.38
N TYR A 189 1.01 5.00 17.99
CA TYR A 189 1.23 5.41 16.61
C TYR A 189 2.57 4.88 16.06
N ILE A 190 3.67 5.06 16.80
CA ILE A 190 4.99 4.52 16.41
C ILE A 190 4.93 2.99 16.27
N SER A 191 4.26 2.31 17.19
CA SER A 191 4.11 0.85 17.17
C SER A 191 3.36 0.38 15.93
N ILE A 192 2.29 1.09 15.51
CA ILE A 192 1.57 0.78 14.27
C ILE A 192 2.49 0.92 13.06
N LEU A 193 3.29 1.97 12.97
CA LEU A 193 4.23 2.16 11.85
C LEU A 193 5.25 1.01 11.77
N LEU A 194 5.79 0.59 12.91
CA LEU A 194 6.73 -0.53 12.98
C LEU A 194 6.07 -1.86 12.56
N LEU A 195 4.85 -2.11 13.04
CA LEU A 195 4.08 -3.30 12.66
C LEU A 195 3.71 -3.29 11.18
N TRP A 196 3.35 -2.13 10.63
CA TRP A 196 3.04 -1.97 9.21
C TRP A 196 4.26 -2.26 8.33
N ASN A 197 5.44 -1.79 8.71
CA ASN A 197 6.69 -2.11 8.02
C ASN A 197 6.99 -3.63 8.06
N LYS A 198 6.81 -4.26 9.23
CA LYS A 198 6.94 -5.73 9.36
C LYS A 198 5.92 -6.47 8.50
N TYR A 199 4.69 -5.97 8.41
CA TYR A 199 3.63 -6.54 7.60
C TYR A 199 3.95 -6.46 6.10
N HIS A 200 4.51 -5.33 5.63
CA HIS A 200 5.00 -5.20 4.27
C HIS A 200 6.06 -6.26 3.93
N SER A 201 7.06 -6.40 4.81
CA SER A 201 8.11 -7.41 4.63
C SER A 201 7.53 -8.83 4.58
N TYR A 202 6.50 -9.13 5.39
CA TYR A 202 5.80 -10.41 5.33
C TYR A 202 5.08 -10.63 3.99
N LEU A 203 4.41 -9.59 3.46
CA LEU A 203 3.72 -9.69 2.18
C LEU A 203 4.70 -9.88 1.01
N ASP A 204 5.85 -9.22 1.02
CA ASP A 204 6.86 -9.39 -0.02
C ASP A 204 7.44 -10.81 0.01
N GLN A 205 7.76 -11.31 1.21
CA GLN A 205 8.17 -12.70 1.39
C GLN A 205 7.11 -13.72 0.95
N TYR A 206 5.82 -13.39 1.09
CA TYR A 206 4.73 -14.21 0.60
C TYR A 206 4.67 -14.22 -0.94
N LEU A 207 4.97 -13.09 -1.59
CA LEU A 207 5.08 -13.04 -3.05
C LEU A 207 6.28 -13.86 -3.53
N ASP A 208 7.42 -13.72 -2.87
CA ASP A 208 8.63 -14.47 -3.21
C ASP A 208 8.42 -15.98 -3.06
N SER A 209 7.75 -16.43 -2.00
CA SER A 209 7.42 -17.85 -1.81
C SER A 209 6.44 -18.40 -2.84
N LYS A 210 5.71 -17.52 -3.54
CA LYS A 210 4.87 -17.89 -4.68
C LYS A 210 5.62 -17.92 -5.99
N LEU A 211 6.71 -17.15 -6.14
CA LEU A 211 7.57 -17.18 -7.32
C LEU A 211 8.39 -18.47 -7.36
N ILE A 212 8.96 -18.92 -6.22
CA ILE A 212 9.75 -20.17 -6.15
C ILE A 212 8.95 -21.45 -6.47
N MET A 213 7.62 -21.35 -6.62
CA MET A 213 6.79 -22.47 -7.09
C MET A 213 6.89 -22.68 -8.60
N TYR A 214 7.44 -21.70 -9.34
CA TYR A 214 7.50 -21.68 -10.81
C TYR A 214 8.90 -21.37 -11.36
N TYR A 215 9.77 -20.81 -10.54
CA TYR A 215 11.12 -20.40 -10.90
C TYR A 215 12.13 -21.02 -9.92
N ASP A 216 13.35 -21.23 -10.40
CA ASP A 216 14.43 -21.72 -9.56
C ASP A 216 14.79 -20.72 -8.47
N VAL A 217 15.15 -21.25 -7.30
CA VAL A 217 15.49 -20.45 -6.10
C VAL A 217 16.59 -19.44 -6.40
N GLU A 218 17.59 -19.83 -7.18
CA GLU A 218 18.72 -18.97 -7.55
C GLU A 218 18.29 -17.79 -8.41
N ASP A 219 17.39 -18.03 -9.35
CA ASP A 219 16.87 -16.99 -10.25
C ASP A 219 15.97 -16.02 -9.51
N VAL A 220 15.14 -16.50 -8.58
CA VAL A 220 14.34 -15.63 -7.70
C VAL A 220 15.26 -14.80 -6.80
N CYS A 221 16.38 -15.35 -6.30
CA CYS A 221 17.34 -14.58 -5.52
C CYS A 221 17.98 -13.45 -6.35
N LYS A 222 18.45 -13.75 -7.57
CA LYS A 222 19.01 -12.74 -8.48
C LYS A 222 18.00 -11.65 -8.80
N PHE A 223 16.77 -12.03 -9.13
CA PHE A 223 15.67 -11.10 -9.38
C PHE A 223 15.41 -10.16 -8.18
N ILE A 224 15.44 -10.68 -6.95
CA ILE A 224 15.30 -9.85 -5.74
C ILE A 224 16.45 -8.85 -5.61
N GLU A 225 17.69 -9.30 -5.84
CA GLU A 225 18.86 -8.42 -5.77
C GLU A 225 18.82 -7.31 -6.82
N GLU A 226 18.41 -7.63 -8.05
CA GLU A 226 18.29 -6.66 -9.15
C GLU A 226 17.18 -5.65 -8.86
N THR A 227 15.99 -6.13 -8.50
CA THR A 227 14.85 -5.25 -8.23
C THR A 227 15.06 -4.34 -7.02
N GLU A 228 15.67 -4.83 -5.92
CA GLU A 228 15.95 -4.01 -4.72
C GLU A 228 17.07 -2.98 -4.95
N LYS A 229 18.01 -3.23 -5.88
CA LYS A 229 19.01 -2.23 -6.30
C LYS A 229 18.38 -1.10 -7.13
N GLU A 230 17.26 -1.38 -7.78
CA GLU A 230 16.51 -0.41 -8.57
C GLU A 230 15.44 0.33 -7.75
N GLU A 231 14.83 -0.34 -6.77
CA GLU A 231 13.93 0.23 -5.78
C GLU A 231 14.69 1.27 -4.90
N GLY A 232 14.35 2.55 -5.07
CA GLY A 232 15.03 3.68 -4.40
C GLY A 232 15.25 4.89 -5.31
N GLY A 233 15.15 4.71 -6.63
CA GLY A 233 15.19 5.80 -7.61
C GLY A 233 16.44 6.66 -7.46
N TYR A 234 16.25 7.94 -7.14
CA TYR A 234 17.35 8.89 -6.89
C TYR A 234 17.95 8.82 -5.49
N GLU A 235 17.25 8.28 -4.49
CA GLU A 235 17.73 8.23 -3.11
C GLU A 235 18.40 6.88 -2.78
N LYS A 236 18.83 6.12 -3.80
CA LYS A 236 19.45 4.79 -3.66
C LYS A 236 20.58 4.76 -2.64
N GLU A 237 21.45 5.76 -2.62
CA GLU A 237 22.57 5.82 -1.67
C GLU A 237 22.11 5.96 -0.22
N LYS A 238 21.12 6.83 0.01
CA LYS A 238 20.57 7.14 1.33
C LYS A 238 19.82 5.97 1.97
N TYR A 239 19.14 5.16 1.14
CA TYR A 239 18.37 4.00 1.62
C TYR A 239 19.09 2.66 1.44
N SER A 240 20.32 2.65 0.91
CA SER A 240 21.09 1.45 0.56
C SER A 240 21.19 0.43 1.72
N SER A 241 21.51 0.89 2.93
CA SER A 241 21.63 0.02 4.11
C SER A 241 20.31 -0.62 4.53
N PHE A 242 19.20 0.14 4.45
CA PHE A 242 17.88 -0.36 4.80
C PHE A 242 17.37 -1.36 3.74
N ASN A 243 17.50 -1.02 2.45
CA ASN A 243 17.12 -1.88 1.34
C ASN A 243 17.95 -3.17 1.34
N LYS A 244 19.27 -3.07 1.59
CA LYS A 244 20.14 -4.25 1.74
C LYS A 244 19.69 -5.16 2.87
N MET A 245 19.31 -4.61 4.03
CA MET A 245 18.76 -5.41 5.13
C MET A 245 17.45 -6.09 4.71
N HIS A 246 16.56 -5.40 3.99
CA HIS A 246 15.29 -5.95 3.53
C HIS A 246 15.48 -7.08 2.51
N MET A 247 16.30 -6.84 1.50
CA MET A 247 16.73 -7.81 0.49
C MET A 247 17.30 -9.08 1.12
N LEU A 248 18.27 -8.94 2.05
CA LEU A 248 18.86 -10.09 2.74
C LEU A 248 17.83 -10.88 3.55
N LYS A 249 16.85 -10.22 4.19
CA LYS A 249 15.77 -10.91 4.91
C LYS A 249 14.91 -11.75 3.96
N ARG A 250 14.61 -11.25 2.75
CA ARG A 250 13.84 -11.98 1.73
C ARG A 250 14.61 -13.19 1.22
N ILE A 251 15.87 -12.99 0.80
CA ILE A 251 16.75 -14.06 0.30
C ILE A 251 16.96 -15.16 1.35
N ASN A 252 17.26 -14.79 2.60
CA ASN A 252 17.49 -15.76 3.67
C ASN A 252 16.23 -16.58 4.01
N LYS A 253 15.04 -16.07 3.72
CA LYS A 253 13.79 -16.82 3.93
C LYS A 253 13.51 -17.81 2.81
N ILE A 254 13.91 -17.47 1.59
CA ILE A 254 13.73 -18.32 0.41
C ILE A 254 14.72 -19.49 0.41
N LYS A 255 15.95 -19.27 0.90
CA LYS A 255 17.00 -20.29 0.99
C LYS A 255 16.82 -21.28 2.16
N LYS A 256 15.81 -21.09 3.01
CA LYS A 256 15.48 -21.96 4.14
C LYS A 256 14.36 -22.91 3.76
#